data_AF-A0A2V6ZRK1-F1
#
_entry.id   AF-A0A2V6ZRK1-F1
#
_cell.length_a   1.000
_cell.length_b   1.000
_cell.length_c   1.000
_cell.angle_alpha   90.00
_cell.angle_beta   90.00
_cell.angle_gamma   90.00
#
_symmetry.space_group_name_H-M   'P 1'
#
loop_
_entity.id
_entity.type
_entity.pdbx_description
1 polymer ?
#
loop_
_entity_poly.entity_id
_entity_poly.type
_entity_poly.pdbx_seq_one_letter_code
_entity_poly.pdbx_strand_id
1 'polypeptide(L)' 'MKLEAVVALVLALLLAIPASAAAWEPTKPIEFVVPAGTGGGADQMARLIAGIAEKHRLSPRPLIVVNKSG' A
#
# COMPACT_ATOMS: atom_id res chain seq x y z
N MET A 1 15.29 -46.13 -10.08
CA MET A 1 15.92 -45.52 -8.89
C MET A 1 16.51 -44.13 -9.15
N LYS A 2 17.39 -43.92 -10.14
CA LYS A 2 18.00 -42.59 -10.38
C LYS A 2 16.98 -41.52 -10.81
N LEU A 3 16.01 -41.88 -11.67
CA LEU A 3 14.97 -40.95 -12.14
C LEU A 3 14.00 -40.54 -11.01
N GLU A 4 13.52 -41.50 -10.22
CA GLU A 4 12.66 -41.25 -9.05
C GLU A 4 13.31 -40.30 -8.03
N ALA A 5 14.61 -40.49 -7.75
CA ALA A 5 15.35 -39.63 -6.83
C ALA A 5 15.48 -38.20 -7.35
N VAL A 6 15.64 -38.01 -8.67
CA VAL A 6 15.66 -36.69 -9.31
C VAL A 6 14.28 -36.04 -9.22
N VAL A 7 13.21 -36.78 -9.51
CA VAL A 7 11.84 -36.26 -9.40
C VAL A 7 11.51 -35.83 -7.97
N ALA A 8 11.86 -36.66 -6.98
CA ALA A 8 11.64 -36.34 -5.57
C ALA A 8 12.42 -35.09 -5.12
N LEU A 9 13.66 -34.93 -5.59
CA LEU A 9 14.49 -33.76 -5.28
C LEU A 9 13.94 -32.47 -5.89
N VAL A 10 13.46 -32.52 -7.14
CA VAL A 10 12.83 -31.37 -7.82
C VAL A 10 11.55 -30.96 -7.09
N LEU A 11 10.73 -31.92 -6.68
CA LEU A 11 9.49 -31.66 -5.96
C LEU A 11 9.76 -31.03 -4.58
N ALA A 12 10.76 -31.53 -3.86
CA ALA A 12 11.18 -30.97 -2.58
C ALA A 12 11.69 -29.52 -2.73
N LEU A 13 12.40 -29.21 -3.82
CA LEU A 13 12.91 -27.87 -4.10
C LEU A 13 11.79 -26.86 -4.41
N LEU A 14 10.74 -27.30 -5.13
CA LEU A 14 9.57 -26.48 -5.42
C LEU A 14 8.76 -26.14 -4.15
N LEU A 15 8.70 -27.07 -3.19
CA LEU A 15 8.01 -26.87 -1.91
C LEU A 15 8.84 -26.04 -0.91
N ALA A 16 10.14 -25.90 -1.13
CA ALA A 16 11.04 -25.12 -0.29
C ALA A 16 11.00 -23.60 -0.59
N ILE A 17 10.22 -23.16 -1.58
CA ILE A 17 10.07 -21.73 -1.88
C ILE A 17 9.19 -21.11 -0.77
N PRO A 18 9.72 -20.18 0.03
CA PRO A 18 8.90 -19.48 1.02
C PRO A 18 7.80 -18.71 0.29
N ALA A 19 6.55 -18.94 0.69
CA ALA A 19 5.43 -18.16 0.21
C ALA A 19 5.58 -16.72 0.73
N SER A 20 6.09 -15.82 -0.11
CA SER A 20 6.07 -14.40 0.18
C SER A 20 4.63 -13.92 0.08
N ALA A 21 4.00 -13.61 1.21
CA ALA A 21 2.76 -12.87 1.21
C ALA A 21 3.06 -11.45 0.74
N ALA A 22 2.46 -11.02 -0.37
CA ALA A 22 2.54 -9.64 -0.79
C ALA A 22 2.01 -8.74 0.34
N ALA A 23 2.78 -7.72 0.72
CA ALA A 23 2.28 -6.70 1.61
C ALA A 23 1.08 -6.01 0.96
N TRP A 24 0.10 -5.65 1.78
CA TRP A 24 -1.06 -4.91 1.29
C TRP A 24 -0.64 -3.52 0.80
N GLU A 25 -1.21 -3.09 -0.33
CA GLU A 25 -1.07 -1.73 -0.85
C GLU A 25 -2.43 -1.14 -1.26
N PRO A 26 -2.60 0.19 -1.20
CA PRO A 26 -3.78 0.87 -1.71
C PRO A 26 -4.01 0.63 -3.21
N THR A 27 -5.19 0.13 -3.57
CA THR A 27 -5.61 -0.08 -4.97
C THR A 27 -6.51 1.05 -5.50
N LYS A 28 -6.93 1.98 -4.64
CA LYS A 28 -7.80 3.12 -4.94
C LYS A 28 -7.24 4.41 -4.32
N PRO A 29 -7.67 5.60 -4.76
CA PRO A 29 -7.39 6.85 -4.06
C PRO A 29 -7.68 6.74 -2.57
N ILE A 30 -6.80 7.34 -1.76
CA ILE A 30 -6.86 7.29 -0.31
C ILE A 30 -7.66 8.51 0.18
N GLU A 31 -8.79 8.29 0.84
CA GLU A 31 -9.55 9.37 1.46
C GLU A 31 -8.85 9.80 2.76
N PHE A 32 -8.34 11.03 2.79
CA PHE A 32 -7.75 11.63 3.98
C PHE A 32 -8.81 12.48 4.70
N VAL A 33 -9.50 11.86 5.65
CA VAL A 33 -10.62 12.47 6.37
C VAL A 33 -10.11 13.46 7.41
N VAL A 34 -10.59 14.70 7.33
CA VAL A 34 -10.26 15.79 8.26
C VAL A 34 -11.52 16.21 9.03
N PRO A 35 -11.57 16.03 10.36
CA PRO A 35 -12.71 16.44 11.18
C PRO A 35 -12.67 17.94 11.50
N ALA A 36 -12.57 18.77 10.46
CA ALA A 36 -12.52 20.23 10.57
C ALA A 36 -13.20 20.87 9.36
N GLY A 37 -13.65 22.11 9.53
CA GLY A 37 -14.15 22.93 8.42
C GLY A 37 -13.08 23.20 7.36
N THR A 38 -13.51 23.34 6.12
CA THR A 38 -12.64 23.68 4.98
C THR A 38 -11.91 25.01 5.23
N GLY A 39 -10.63 25.08 4.87
CA GLY A 39 -9.80 26.27 5.06
C GLY A 39 -9.25 26.48 6.47
N GLY A 40 -9.68 25.70 7.47
CA GLY A 40 -9.08 25.73 8.81
C GLY A 40 -7.65 25.19 8.83
N GLY A 41 -6.93 25.40 9.93
CA GLY A 41 -5.51 24.97 10.05
C GLY A 41 -5.31 23.48 9.75
N ALA A 42 -6.21 22.62 10.22
CA ALA A 42 -6.16 21.18 9.95
C ALA A 42 -6.36 20.83 8.46
N ASP A 43 -7.28 21.50 7.77
CA ASP A 43 -7.50 21.32 6.33
C ASP A 43 -6.28 21.76 5.51
N GLN A 44 -5.70 22.91 5.85
CA GLN A 44 -4.51 23.42 5.18
C GLN A 44 -3.32 22.46 5.35
N MET A 45 -3.12 21.93 6.57
CA MET A 45 -2.07 20.93 6.80
C MET A 45 -2.33 19.62 6.04
N ALA A 46 -3.57 19.14 5.98
CA ALA A 46 -3.90 17.93 5.22
C ALA A 46 -3.61 18.11 3.72
N ARG A 47 -3.92 19.28 3.15
CA ARG A 47 -3.63 19.60 1.74
C ARG A 47 -2.12 19.73 1.48
N LEU A 48 -1.37 20.31 2.42
CA LEU A 48 0.09 20.36 2.35
C LEU A 48 0.68 18.94 2.34
N ILE A 49 0.23 18.06 3.25
CA ILE A 49 0.67 16.66 3.32
C ILE A 49 0.36 15.94 2.00
N ALA A 50 -0.85 16.09 1.46
CA ALA A 50 -1.22 15.49 0.18
C ALA A 50 -0.31 15.98 -0.96
N GLY A 51 -0.01 17.28 -1.02
CA GLY A 51 0.90 17.85 -2.01
C GLY A 51 2.35 17.35 -1.88
N ILE A 52 2.86 17.21 -0.65
CA ILE A 52 4.20 16.65 -0.39
C ILE A 52 4.24 15.18 -0.79
N ALA A 53 3.22 14.40 -0.43
CA ALA A 53 3.13 12.98 -0.78
C ALA A 53 3.12 12.77 -2.30
N GLU A 54 2.39 13.59 -3.04
CA GLU A 54 2.38 13.58 -4.51
C GLU A 54 3.76 13.97 -5.08
N LYS A 55 4.31 15.12 -4.64
CA LYS A 55 5.60 15.63 -5.11
C LYS A 55 6.74 14.63 -4.93
N HIS A 56 6.74 13.90 -3.83
CA HIS A 56 7.80 12.96 -3.47
C HIS A 56 7.43 11.49 -3.73
N ARG A 57 6.28 11.22 -4.37
CA ARG A 57 5.80 9.86 -4.70
C ARG A 57 5.78 8.92 -3.49
N LEU A 58 5.31 9.42 -2.35
CA LEU A 58 5.30 8.71 -1.07
C LEU A 58 4.13 7.72 -0.93
N SER A 59 3.25 7.67 -1.92
CA SER A 59 2.12 6.75 -1.94
C SER A 59 1.91 6.22 -3.36
N PRO A 60 1.51 4.94 -3.53
CA PRO A 60 1.16 4.39 -4.83
C PRO A 60 -0.16 4.97 -5.39
N ARG A 61 -0.92 5.70 -4.57
CA ARG A 61 -2.23 6.29 -4.90
C ARG A 61 -2.36 7.73 -4.39
N PRO A 62 -3.16 8.58 -5.05
CA PRO A 62 -3.36 9.95 -4.60
C PRO A 62 -4.09 10.00 -3.24
N LEU A 63 -3.75 11.01 -2.44
CA LEU A 63 -4.44 11.35 -1.20
C LEU A 63 -5.50 12.43 -1.49
N ILE A 64 -6.76 12.14 -1.21
CA ILE A 64 -7.89 13.04 -1.42
C ILE A 64 -8.37 13.55 -0.08
N VAL A 65 -8.15 14.84 0.19
CA VAL A 65 -8.59 15.48 1.44
C VAL A 65 -10.11 15.65 1.43
N VAL A 66 -10.79 15.10 2.43
CA VAL A 66 -12.24 15.20 2.61
C VAL A 66 -12.56 15.73 4.00
N ASN A 67 -13.21 16.89 4.07
CA ASN A 67 -13.68 17.45 5.32
C ASN A 67 -14.97 16.75 5.77
N LYS A 68 -14.98 16.22 6.99
CA LYS A 68 -16.18 15.70 7.66
C LYS A 68 -16.30 16.35 9.03
N SER A 69 -16.69 17.62 9.05
CA SER A 69 -17.18 18.25 10.28
C SER A 69 -18.51 17.57 10.63
N GLY A 70 -18.57 16.96 11.81
CA GLY A 70 -19.82 16.41 12.34
C GLY A 70 -20.94 17.43 12.42
#